data_AF-A0A932B6S1-F1
#
_entry.id   AF-A0A932B6S1-F1
#
_cell.length_a   1.000
_cell.length_b   1.000
_cell.length_c   1.000
_cell.angle_alpha   90.00
_cell.angle_beta   90.00
_cell.angle_gamma   90.00
#
_symmetry.space_group_name_H-M   'P 1'
#
loop_
_entity.id
_entity.type
_entity.pdbx_description
1 polymer ?
#
loop_
_entity_poly.entity_id
_entity_poly.type
_entity_poly.pdbx_seq_one_letter_code
_entity_poly.pdbx_strand_id
1 'polypeptide(L)'
;MQPAAFIATPVLKTGRFVAPDGVEPLSAAAGWWDANQRQALFIYGGHWLARPEAPAGLSPSGLIGPSSNQQILLGSGKQALHPDDFVFLRPTQSEAVLQQFGDIAVYEQGRITDMWPAFPAQA
;
A
#
# COMPACT_ATOMS: atom_id res chain seq x y z
N MET A 1 -1.84 18.78 -12.48
CA MET A 1 -2.32 17.49 -13.05
C MET A 1 -2.67 16.57 -11.89
N GLN A 2 -3.77 15.84 -11.96
CA GLN A 2 -4.14 14.84 -10.96
C GLN A 2 -3.61 13.45 -11.37
N PRO A 3 -3.21 12.57 -10.44
CA PRO A 3 -2.87 11.20 -10.77
C PRO A 3 -4.04 10.46 -11.44
N ALA A 4 -3.74 9.65 -12.45
CA ALA A 4 -4.73 8.93 -13.25
C ALA A 4 -4.60 7.39 -13.17
N ALA A 5 -3.57 6.88 -12.51
CA ALA A 5 -3.31 5.44 -12.39
C ALA A 5 -2.94 5.07 -10.95
N PHE A 6 -3.52 3.98 -10.47
CA PHE A 6 -3.32 3.46 -9.12
C PHE A 6 -3.18 1.95 -9.14
N ILE A 7 -2.38 1.43 -8.22
CA ILE A 7 -2.38 0.01 -7.85
C ILE A 7 -3.41 -0.14 -6.73
N ALA A 8 -4.43 -0.97 -6.93
CA ALA A 8 -5.33 -1.37 -5.86
C ALA A 8 -4.83 -2.68 -5.26
N THR A 9 -4.61 -2.72 -3.94
CA THR A 9 -4.21 -3.94 -3.24
C THR A 9 -5.10 -4.17 -2.02
N PRO A 10 -5.60 -5.41 -1.80
CA PRO A 10 -6.43 -5.70 -0.65
C PRO A 10 -5.60 -5.73 0.63
N VAL A 11 -6.23 -5.29 1.71
CA VAL A 11 -5.76 -5.53 3.08
C VAL A 11 -6.06 -6.98 3.42
N LEU A 12 -5.02 -7.73 3.77
CA LEU A 12 -5.13 -9.13 4.16
C LEU A 12 -5.45 -9.29 5.66
N LYS A 13 -4.84 -8.43 6.49
CA LYS A 13 -5.07 -8.41 7.93
C LYS A 13 -4.66 -7.06 8.53
N THR A 14 -5.21 -6.78 9.70
CA THR A 14 -4.92 -5.56 10.47
C THR A 14 -4.60 -5.91 11.92
N GLY A 15 -3.90 -5.00 12.61
CA GLY A 15 -3.60 -5.19 14.03
C GLY A 15 -2.78 -4.05 14.60
N ARG A 16 -2.52 -4.08 15.90
CA ARG A 16 -1.55 -3.18 16.52
C ARG A 16 -0.16 -3.48 15.96
N PHE A 17 0.59 -2.44 15.62
CA PHE A 17 1.99 -2.62 15.25
C PHE A 17 2.80 -3.04 16.48
N VAL A 18 3.54 -4.13 16.33
CA VAL A 18 4.51 -4.63 17.30
C VAL A 18 5.82 -4.77 16.54
N ALA A 19 6.88 -4.16 17.06
CA ALA A 19 8.20 -4.32 16.47
C ALA A 19 8.72 -5.77 16.58
N PRO A 20 9.73 -6.14 15.77
CA PRO A 20 10.50 -7.35 15.99
C PRO A 20 11.09 -7.43 17.40
N ASP A 21 11.38 -8.65 17.84
CA ASP A 21 11.93 -8.93 19.17
C ASP A 21 13.23 -8.13 19.41
N GLY A 22 13.35 -7.51 20.58
CA GLY A 22 14.50 -6.71 21.00
C GLY A 22 14.42 -5.21 20.70
N VAL A 23 13.39 -4.72 20.01
CA VAL A 23 13.14 -3.27 19.82
C VAL A 23 11.70 -2.86 20.15
N GLU A 24 11.00 -3.66 20.95
CA GLU A 24 9.64 -3.41 21.45
C GLU A 24 9.53 -2.08 22.20
N PRO A 25 10.47 -1.68 23.09
CA PRO A 25 10.41 -0.38 23.76
C PRO A 25 10.44 0.80 22.77
N LEU A 26 11.20 0.67 21.68
CA LEU A 26 11.26 1.68 20.63
C LEU A 26 9.92 1.78 19.89
N SER A 27 9.28 0.66 19.58
CA SER A 27 7.95 0.67 18.95
C SER A 27 6.87 1.27 19.84
N ALA A 28 6.92 1.00 21.15
CA ALA A 28 6.03 1.61 22.11
C ALA A 28 6.23 3.12 22.14
N ALA A 29 7.47 3.60 22.31
CA ALA A 29 7.77 5.02 22.31
C ALA A 29 7.36 5.71 20.99
N ALA A 30 7.64 5.08 19.85
CA ALA A 30 7.26 5.57 18.53
C ALA A 30 5.74 5.66 18.36
N GLY A 31 4.98 4.65 18.80
CA GLY A 31 3.52 4.68 18.77
C GLY A 31 2.91 5.71 19.73
N TRP A 32 3.56 6.00 20.86
CA TRP A 32 3.13 7.08 21.75
C TRP A 32 3.37 8.46 21.13
N TRP A 33 4.52 8.66 20.49
CA TRP A 33 4.92 9.94 19.87
C TRP A 33 4.21 10.20 18.52
N ASP A 34 4.20 9.22 17.62
CA ASP A 34 3.59 9.28 16.30
C ASP A 34 2.42 8.31 16.22
N ALA A 35 1.20 8.85 16.13
CA ALA A 35 0.01 8.05 16.00
C ALA A 35 0.03 7.16 14.75
N ASN A 36 0.73 7.55 13.68
CA ASN A 36 0.80 6.76 12.46
C ASN A 36 1.65 5.49 12.57
N GLN A 37 2.27 5.23 13.72
CA GLN A 37 3.00 3.99 14.01
C GLN A 37 2.17 2.96 14.80
N ARG A 38 0.87 3.23 15.05
CA ARG A 38 0.06 2.43 15.99
C ARG A 38 -0.59 1.21 15.37
N GLN A 39 -1.11 1.33 14.15
CA GLN A 39 -1.82 0.27 13.46
C GLN A 39 -1.01 -0.23 12.27
N ALA A 40 -0.87 -1.54 12.18
CA ALA A 40 -0.30 -2.25 11.05
C ALA A 40 -1.41 -2.77 10.13
N LEU A 41 -1.20 -2.60 8.83
CA LEU A 41 -2.01 -3.12 7.74
C LEU A 41 -1.10 -3.97 6.87
N PHE A 42 -1.48 -5.22 6.65
CA PHE A 42 -0.73 -6.13 5.80
C PHE A 42 -1.43 -6.19 4.46
N ILE A 43 -0.79 -5.66 3.42
CA ILE A 43 -1.33 -5.67 2.06
C ILE A 43 -0.80 -6.87 1.28
N TYR A 44 -1.54 -7.32 0.27
CA TYR A 44 -1.01 -8.26 -0.69
C TYR A 44 0.06 -7.61 -1.57
N GLY A 45 1.11 -8.36 -1.89
CA GLY A 45 2.23 -7.88 -2.67
C GLY A 45 3.05 -6.84 -1.91
N GLY A 46 3.40 -5.75 -2.60
CA GLY A 46 4.27 -4.70 -2.10
C GLY A 46 5.62 -4.66 -2.84
N HIS A 47 6.55 -3.86 -2.32
CA HIS A 47 7.83 -3.55 -2.97
C HIS A 47 7.68 -2.98 -4.39
N TRP A 48 6.49 -2.51 -4.79
CA TRP A 48 6.34 -1.76 -6.02
C TRP A 48 7.01 -0.40 -5.88
N LEU A 49 7.48 0.15 -7.00
CA LEU A 49 7.88 1.56 -7.09
C LEU A 49 6.62 2.43 -7.03
N ALA A 50 6.01 2.51 -5.85
CA ALA A 50 4.75 3.18 -5.59
C ALA A 50 4.69 3.71 -4.16
N ARG A 51 3.79 4.67 -3.91
CA ARG A 51 3.55 5.26 -2.58
C ARG A 51 2.07 5.15 -2.22
N PRO A 52 1.71 4.89 -0.95
CA PRO A 52 0.31 4.95 -0.53
C PRO A 52 -0.30 6.32 -0.83
N GLU A 53 -1.47 6.34 -1.45
CA GLU A 53 -2.22 7.55 -1.78
C GLU A 53 -3.55 7.58 -1.03
N ALA A 54 -4.32 6.48 -1.05
CA ALA A 54 -5.63 6.39 -0.42
C ALA A 54 -5.84 5.06 0.32
N PRO A 55 -6.49 5.08 1.50
CA PRO A 55 -6.79 6.26 2.30
C PRO A 55 -5.52 6.97 2.80
N ALA A 56 -5.61 8.27 3.06
CA ALA A 56 -4.48 9.08 3.47
C ALA A 56 -3.95 8.68 4.87
N GLY A 57 -2.67 8.99 5.12
CA GLY A 57 -2.03 8.75 6.43
C GLY A 57 -1.50 7.32 6.60
N LEU A 58 -1.22 6.63 5.50
CA LEU A 58 -0.52 5.35 5.48
C LEU A 58 0.91 5.52 4.98
N SER A 59 1.86 4.80 5.58
CA SER A 59 3.26 4.77 5.13
C SER A 59 3.85 3.37 5.26
N PRO A 60 4.80 2.96 4.41
CA PRO A 60 5.53 1.72 4.62
C PRO A 60 6.22 1.70 5.99
N SER A 61 6.25 0.54 6.64
CA SER A 61 7.04 0.38 7.86
C SER A 61 8.52 0.62 7.56
N GLY A 62 9.13 1.59 8.24
CA GLY A 62 10.57 1.82 8.16
C GLY A 62 11.38 0.76 8.90
N LEU A 63 10.77 0.09 9.88
CA LEU A 63 11.40 -0.93 10.70
C LEU A 63 11.29 -2.31 10.05
N ILE A 64 10.11 -2.66 9.56
CA ILE A 64 9.88 -3.88 8.79
C ILE A 64 9.89 -3.46 7.32
N GLY A 65 11.06 -3.57 6.70
CA GLY A 65 11.31 -3.13 5.32
C GLY A 65 10.37 -3.75 4.28
N PRO A 66 10.53 -3.36 3.00
CA PRO A 66 9.58 -3.74 1.96
C PRO A 66 9.67 -5.25 1.63
N SER A 67 8.55 -5.82 1.21
CA SER A 67 8.39 -7.25 0.91
C SER A 67 7.57 -7.39 -0.37
N SER A 68 7.95 -8.34 -1.23
CA SER A 68 7.29 -8.59 -2.52
C SER A 68 6.03 -9.44 -2.41
N ASN A 69 5.86 -10.17 -1.29
CA ASN A 69 4.71 -11.05 -1.07
C ASN A 69 3.65 -10.38 -0.20
N GLN A 70 4.06 -9.78 0.92
CA GLN A 70 3.18 -9.08 1.85
C GLN A 70 3.94 -7.94 2.52
N GLN A 71 3.53 -6.70 2.26
CA GLN A 71 4.14 -5.51 2.83
C GLN A 71 3.29 -4.93 3.96
N ILE A 72 3.98 -4.38 4.96
CA ILE A 72 3.34 -3.69 6.09
C ILE A 72 3.27 -2.20 5.80
N LEU A 73 2.05 -1.67 5.86
CA LEU A 73 1.78 -0.24 5.99
C LEU A 73 1.41 0.08 7.43
N LEU A 74 1.83 1.24 7.90
CA LEU A 74 1.54 1.78 9.20
C LEU A 74 0.60 2.97 9.06
N GLY A 75 -0.31 3.12 10.02
CA GLY A 75 -1.23 4.23 10.10
C GLY A 75 -1.76 4.44 11.52
N SER A 76 -2.52 5.52 11.69
CA SER A 76 -3.13 5.86 12.98
C SER A 76 -4.35 5.02 13.34
N GLY A 77 -4.89 4.27 12.39
CA GLY A 77 -6.12 3.51 12.55
C GLY A 77 -7.40 4.31 12.33
N LYS A 78 -7.28 5.64 12.15
CA LYS A 78 -8.41 6.50 11.74
C LYS A 78 -8.98 6.12 10.38
N GLN A 79 -8.20 5.42 9.56
CA GLN A 79 -8.65 4.89 8.27
C GLN A 79 -9.72 3.80 8.42
N ALA A 80 -9.82 3.17 9.61
CA ALA A 80 -10.79 2.11 9.92
C ALA A 80 -10.86 0.99 8.88
N LEU A 81 -9.70 0.62 8.31
CA LEU A 81 -9.58 -0.45 7.32
C LEU A 81 -9.71 -1.82 7.99
N HIS A 82 -10.39 -2.73 7.30
CA HIS A 82 -10.61 -4.13 7.64
C HIS A 82 -9.99 -5.04 6.56
N PRO A 83 -9.84 -6.35 6.81
CA PRO A 83 -9.58 -7.30 5.73
C PRO A 83 -10.57 -7.12 4.58
N ASP A 84 -10.10 -7.32 3.36
CA ASP A 84 -10.80 -7.14 2.08
C ASP A 84 -11.09 -5.68 1.66
N ASP A 85 -10.82 -4.69 2.52
CA ASP A 85 -10.75 -3.30 2.08
C ASP A 85 -9.53 -3.06 1.18
N PHE A 86 -9.56 -2.00 0.37
CA PHE A 86 -8.48 -1.68 -0.56
C PHE A 86 -7.64 -0.49 -0.11
N VAL A 87 -6.33 -0.62 -0.35
CA VAL A 87 -5.39 0.50 -0.35
C VAL A 87 -4.98 0.79 -1.79
N PHE A 88 -4.93 2.07 -2.14
CA PHE A 88 -4.52 2.55 -3.45
C PHE A 88 -3.13 3.17 -3.36
N LEU A 89 -2.22 2.66 -4.16
CA LEU A 89 -0.85 3.15 -4.27
C LEU A 89 -0.68 3.89 -5.60
N ARG A 90 0.01 5.02 -5.56
CA ARG A 90 0.41 5.76 -6.75
C ARG A 90 1.78 5.28 -7.24
N PRO A 91 1.89 4.74 -8.46
CA PRO A 91 3.18 4.42 -9.06
C PRO A 91 4.09 5.65 -9.15
N THR A 92 5.37 5.48 -8.82
CA THR A 92 6.42 6.49 -8.99
C THR A 92 7.22 6.31 -10.28
N GLN A 93 7.15 5.13 -10.91
CA GLN A 93 7.66 4.87 -12.25
C GLN A 93 6.67 3.99 -13.03
N SER A 94 5.97 4.59 -14.00
CA SER A 94 4.91 3.92 -14.77
C SER A 94 5.42 2.72 -15.56
N GLU A 95 6.53 2.88 -16.25
CA GLU A 95 7.12 1.91 -17.18
C GLU A 95 7.59 0.65 -16.43
N ALA A 96 8.14 0.84 -15.23
CA ALA A 96 8.60 -0.27 -14.40
C ALA A 96 7.45 -1.00 -13.69
N VAL A 97 6.35 -0.31 -13.37
CA VAL A 97 5.28 -0.85 -12.53
C VAL A 97 4.15 -1.43 -13.36
N LEU A 98 3.63 -0.71 -14.36
CA LEU A 98 2.44 -1.14 -15.11
C LEU A 98 2.66 -2.47 -15.84
N GLN A 99 3.88 -2.74 -16.29
CA GLN A 99 4.26 -4.00 -16.95
C GLN A 99 4.27 -5.21 -16.02
N GLN A 100 4.28 -5.00 -14.70
CA GLN A 100 4.21 -6.09 -13.71
C GLN A 100 2.77 -6.55 -13.46
N PHE A 101 1.79 -5.82 -13.99
CA PHE A 101 0.37 -6.14 -13.91
C PHE A 101 -0.17 -6.55 -15.29
N GLY A 102 -1.43 -7.00 -15.31
CA GLY A 102 -2.16 -7.21 -16.57
C GLY A 102 -2.72 -5.90 -17.13
N ASP A 103 -3.79 -6.02 -17.91
CA ASP A 103 -4.49 -4.86 -18.48
C ASP A 103 -4.96 -3.87 -17.40
N ILE A 104 -4.87 -2.59 -17.71
CA ILE A 104 -5.29 -1.47 -16.88
C ILE A 104 -6.81 -1.37 -16.94
N ALA A 105 -7.48 -1.54 -15.79
CA ALA A 105 -8.91 -1.31 -15.67
C ALA A 105 -9.22 0.19 -15.68
N VAL A 106 -9.99 0.66 -16.67
CA VAL A 106 -10.47 2.04 -16.74
C VAL A 106 -11.68 2.19 -15.84
N TYR A 107 -11.58 3.05 -14.83
CA TYR A 107 -12.65 3.29 -13.87
C TYR A 107 -13.35 4.63 -14.13
N GLU A 108 -14.65 4.58 -14.40
CA GLU A 108 -15.49 5.77 -14.62
C GLU A 108 -16.83 5.59 -13.90
N GLN A 109 -17.25 6.59 -13.12
CA GLN A 109 -18.59 6.65 -12.49
C GLN A 109 -18.99 5.35 -11.74
N GLY A 110 -18.08 4.76 -10.97
CA GLY A 110 -18.42 3.59 -10.14
C GLY A 110 -18.25 2.24 -10.83
N ARG A 111 -17.76 2.19 -12.07
CA ARG A 111 -17.67 0.96 -12.88
C ARG A 111 -16.38 0.91 -13.68
N ILE A 112 -15.92 -0.31 -13.95
CA ILE A 112 -14.88 -0.55 -14.94
C ILE A 112 -15.56 -0.51 -16.31
N THR A 113 -15.13 0.39 -17.19
CA THR A 113 -15.72 0.55 -18.53
C THR A 113 -14.94 -0.19 -19.60
N ASP A 114 -13.62 -0.28 -19.43
CA ASP A 114 -12.69 -0.82 -20.42
C ASP A 114 -11.47 -1.44 -19.73
N MET A 115 -10.74 -2.25 -20.50
CA MET A 115 -9.43 -2.79 -20.15
C MET A 115 -8.43 -2.33 -21.21
N TRP A 116 -7.40 -1.59 -20.79
CA TRP A 116 -6.34 -1.12 -21.69
C TRP A 116 -5.08 -1.94 -21.51
N PRO A 117 -4.50 -2.52 -22.57
CA PRO A 117 -3.25 -3.26 -22.44
C PRO A 117 -2.13 -2.31 -21.98
N ALA A 118 -1.32 -2.76 -21.03
CA ALA A 118 -0.04 -2.12 -20.76
C ALA A 118 0.88 -2.32 -21.98
N PHE A 119 1.80 -1.38 -22.23
CA PHE A 119 2.82 -1.59 -23.24
C PHE A 119 3.61 -2.86 -22.93
N PRO A 120 3.92 -3.71 -23.91
CA PRO A 120 4.72 -4.90 -23.68
C PRO A 120 6.10 -4.50 -23.19
N ALA A 121 6.69 -5.31 -22.29
CA ALA A 121 8.08 -5.14 -21.90
C ALA A 121 8.98 -5.24 -23.15
N GLN A 122 9.78 -4.22 -23.41
CA GLN A 122 10.87 -4.31 -24.38
C GLN A 122 12.06 -4.96 -23.68
N ALA A 123 12.53 -6.07 -24.23
CA ALA A 123 13.74 -6.78 -23.80
C ALA A 123 15.00 -6.11 -24.36
#